data_AF-A0A495MDF9-F1
#
_entry.id   AF-A0A495MDF9-F1
#
_cell.length_a   1.000
_cell.length_b   1.000
_cell.length_c   1.000
_cell.angle_alpha   90.00
_cell.angle_beta   90.00
_cell.angle_gamma   90.00
#
_symmetry.space_group_name_H-M   'P 1'
#
loop_
_entity.id
_entity.type
_entity.pdbx_description
1 polymer ?
#
loop_
_entity_poly.entity_id
_entity_poly.type
_entity_poly.pdbx_seq_one_letter_code
_entity_poly.pdbx_strand_id
1 'polypeptide(L)'
;MPITANDPTRKSWLEVPTDSDFPIQNIPFGVFLTKDDVVTIGTRIGDFAIDLGALQQLNYFEGIDLTDDMFMQDTLNDFISDGKKTWRLVRNRIADIFDATNAELRDNEKHRETVIFKIEEVEMQLPVLIGDYTDFYSSREHATNVGKMFRDPENALLPNWLHIPVGYHGRSSTIVPSGIPVHRPMGQTLPNGETTPVFGPSRLVDFELETAFITTDANIMGENIPVHEAEDYIFGMVLLNDWSARDIQKWEYVPLGPFLAKNFASSISPWIVTMDALEPFRTKGPQQEPMPLPYLQEKGKKTFDINLEVSLQPENAEPTVISKSNFKYMYWSMSQQLAHHTSNGCRVNSGDMMGSGTISGPTPDSFGSMLELTWGGKNPITLSDGTERKFINDGDTVIMKGFCTKENVRIGFGEVSSKLLPPFFRK
;
A
#
# COMPACT_ATOMS: atom_id res chain seq x y z
N MET A 1 7.86 20.41 15.26
CA MET A 1 9.25 19.93 15.11
C MET A 1 9.60 19.98 13.63
N PRO A 2 10.71 20.60 13.23
CA PRO A 2 11.17 20.56 11.83
C PRO A 2 11.49 19.12 11.38
N ILE A 3 11.19 18.79 10.12
CA ILE A 3 11.50 17.48 9.51
C ILE A 3 12.75 17.69 8.65
N THR A 4 13.92 17.62 9.27
CA THR A 4 15.22 17.88 8.60
C THR A 4 15.56 16.80 7.58
N ALA A 5 15.01 15.59 7.74
CA ALA A 5 15.11 14.52 6.76
C ALA A 5 14.57 14.90 5.37
N ASN A 6 13.65 15.86 5.28
CA ASN A 6 13.05 16.27 4.01
C ASN A 6 13.89 17.30 3.23
N ASP A 7 15.06 17.70 3.73
CA ASP A 7 15.94 18.61 3.01
C ASP A 7 16.40 17.96 1.68
N PRO A 8 16.01 18.52 0.51
CA PRO A 8 16.34 17.93 -0.78
C PRO A 8 17.84 17.98 -1.11
N THR A 9 18.61 18.78 -0.38
CA THR A 9 20.06 18.91 -0.54
C THR A 9 20.85 17.87 0.24
N ARG A 10 20.21 17.21 1.23
CA ARG A 10 20.83 16.17 2.06
C ARG A 10 21.32 15.01 1.19
N LYS A 11 22.51 14.51 1.49
CA LYS A 11 23.13 13.35 0.82
C LYS A 11 23.57 12.33 1.85
N SER A 12 23.43 11.06 1.50
CA SER A 12 23.96 9.98 2.34
C SER A 12 25.45 9.78 2.09
N TRP A 13 26.21 9.30 3.08
CA TRP A 13 27.53 8.72 2.83
C TRP A 13 27.45 7.29 2.25
N LEU A 14 26.28 6.64 2.31
CA LEU A 14 26.01 5.44 1.53
C LEU A 14 25.85 5.79 0.06
N GLU A 15 26.27 4.88 -0.81
CA GLU A 15 26.01 5.00 -2.24
C GLU A 15 24.51 4.81 -2.51
N VAL A 16 23.89 5.83 -3.13
CA VAL A 16 22.47 5.83 -3.48
C VAL A 16 22.35 6.12 -4.98
N PRO A 17 21.81 5.18 -5.78
CA PRO A 17 21.54 5.42 -7.20
C PRO A 17 20.66 6.64 -7.43
N THR A 18 20.86 7.36 -8.54
CA THR A 18 20.17 8.64 -8.82
C THR A 18 18.65 8.48 -8.94
N ASP A 19 18.21 7.32 -9.41
CA ASP A 19 16.81 6.92 -9.59
C ASP A 19 16.31 5.97 -8.50
N SER A 20 17.06 5.83 -7.40
CA SER A 20 16.66 5.00 -6.27
C SER A 20 15.34 5.48 -5.67
N ASP A 21 14.48 4.53 -5.31
CA ASP A 21 13.28 4.76 -4.51
C ASP A 21 13.61 5.19 -3.08
N PHE A 22 14.82 4.94 -2.61
CA PHE A 22 15.19 5.04 -1.20
C PHE A 22 16.33 6.03 -0.94
N PRO A 23 16.25 7.30 -1.38
CA PRO A 23 17.24 8.27 -0.94
C PRO A 23 17.10 8.55 0.56
N ILE A 24 18.04 9.31 1.12
CA ILE A 24 18.03 9.70 2.54
C ILE A 24 16.80 10.55 2.91
N GLN A 25 16.09 11.11 1.93
CA GLN A 25 14.81 11.78 2.14
C GLN A 25 13.63 10.80 2.32
N ASN A 26 13.78 9.52 1.95
CA ASN A 26 12.70 8.53 2.07
C ASN A 26 12.62 7.97 3.49
N ILE A 27 13.62 7.21 3.94
CA ILE A 27 13.66 6.55 5.27
C ILE A 27 12.30 5.88 5.58
N PRO A 28 11.87 4.89 4.79
CA PRO A 28 10.66 4.13 5.10
C PRO A 28 10.96 3.09 6.17
N PHE A 29 9.94 2.64 6.88
CA PHE A 29 10.09 1.64 7.95
C PHE A 29 9.57 0.27 7.50
N GLY A 30 10.23 -0.79 7.92
CA GLY A 30 9.85 -2.16 7.59
C GLY A 30 10.41 -3.15 8.61
N VAL A 31 10.13 -4.43 8.39
CA VAL A 31 10.67 -5.53 9.19
C VAL A 31 11.36 -6.50 8.25
N PHE A 32 12.53 -6.98 8.64
CA PHE A 32 13.27 -7.96 7.86
C PHE A 32 13.96 -9.00 8.75
N LEU A 33 14.19 -10.17 8.17
CA LEU A 33 15.03 -11.21 8.73
C LEU A 33 16.46 -11.02 8.22
N THR A 34 17.43 -10.98 9.12
CA THR A 34 18.85 -10.97 8.75
C THR A 34 19.30 -12.35 8.26
N LYS A 35 20.49 -12.44 7.66
CA LYS A 35 21.15 -13.71 7.32
C LYS A 35 21.39 -14.65 8.51
N ASP A 36 21.32 -14.12 9.73
CA ASP A 36 21.51 -14.85 10.99
C ASP A 36 20.17 -15.24 11.63
N ASP A 37 19.07 -15.19 10.87
CA ASP A 37 17.71 -15.53 11.28
C ASP A 37 17.17 -14.69 12.45
N VAL A 38 17.60 -13.42 12.53
CA VAL A 38 17.09 -12.45 13.53
C VAL A 38 16.09 -11.52 12.87
N VAL A 39 14.86 -11.48 13.39
CA VAL A 39 13.84 -10.51 12.98
C VAL A 39 14.19 -9.16 13.61
N THR A 40 14.25 -8.11 12.81
CA THR A 40 14.51 -6.76 13.28
C THR A 40 13.65 -5.72 12.57
N ILE A 41 13.34 -4.65 13.29
CA ILE A 41 12.75 -3.45 12.72
C ILE A 41 13.84 -2.64 12.03
N GLY A 42 13.52 -2.20 10.81
CA GLY A 42 14.48 -1.60 9.92
C GLY A 42 14.01 -0.34 9.20
N THR A 43 14.97 0.31 8.56
CA THR A 43 14.74 1.32 7.52
C THR A 43 15.54 0.99 6.26
N ARG A 44 15.29 1.72 5.17
CA ARG A 44 16.02 1.56 3.91
C ARG A 44 16.66 2.86 3.41
N ILE A 45 17.91 2.78 2.96
CA ILE A 45 18.62 3.84 2.22
C ILE A 45 19.41 3.19 1.08
N GLY A 46 19.15 3.61 -0.16
CA GLY A 46 19.69 2.98 -1.35
C GLY A 46 19.35 1.50 -1.42
N ASP A 47 20.37 0.69 -1.66
CA ASP A 47 20.28 -0.77 -1.71
C ASP A 47 20.65 -1.42 -0.36
N PHE A 48 20.53 -0.66 0.73
CA PHE A 48 20.86 -1.12 2.08
C PHE A 48 19.64 -1.11 3.00
N ALA A 49 19.45 -2.21 3.71
CA ALA A 49 18.59 -2.31 4.87
C ALA A 49 19.41 -1.96 6.12
N ILE A 50 18.81 -1.18 7.02
CA ILE A 50 19.46 -0.64 8.22
C ILE A 50 18.70 -1.16 9.43
N ASP A 51 19.40 -1.88 10.30
CA ASP A 51 18.87 -2.47 11.54
C ASP A 51 18.74 -1.40 12.63
N LEU A 52 17.51 -1.04 12.98
CA LEU A 52 17.23 -0.05 14.02
C LEU A 52 17.44 -0.60 15.43
N GLY A 53 17.27 -1.91 15.63
CA GLY A 53 17.60 -2.60 16.88
C GLY A 53 19.09 -2.50 17.20
N ALA A 54 19.94 -2.77 16.20
CA ALA A 54 21.39 -2.60 16.33
C ALA A 54 21.77 -1.13 16.61
N LEU A 55 21.18 -0.17 15.90
CA LEU A 55 21.40 1.27 16.16
C LEU A 55 21.04 1.64 17.60
N GLN A 56 19.93 1.11 18.12
CA GLN A 56 19.49 1.36 19.49
C GLN A 56 20.46 0.76 20.52
N GLN A 57 20.84 -0.51 20.37
CA GLN A 57 21.80 -1.18 21.27
C GLN A 57 23.18 -0.51 21.28
N LEU A 58 23.58 0.08 20.15
CA LEU A 58 24.82 0.82 19.99
C LEU A 58 24.69 2.30 20.40
N ASN A 59 23.56 2.71 20.99
CA ASN A 59 23.29 4.02 21.55
C ASN A 59 23.23 5.18 20.52
N TYR A 60 23.00 4.88 19.24
CA TYR A 60 22.86 5.92 18.20
C TYR A 60 21.57 6.74 18.31
N PHE A 61 20.60 6.28 19.11
CA PHE A 61 19.37 7.00 19.43
C PHE A 61 19.44 7.78 20.76
N GLU A 62 20.63 7.95 21.36
CA GLU A 62 20.79 8.69 22.61
C GLU A 62 20.07 10.05 22.58
N GLY A 63 19.27 10.33 23.62
CA GLY A 63 18.47 11.56 23.75
C GLY A 63 17.07 11.48 23.12
N ILE A 64 16.69 10.35 22.54
CA ILE A 64 15.30 10.02 22.21
C ILE A 64 14.78 9.08 23.29
N ASP A 65 13.60 9.38 23.84
CA ASP A 65 12.95 8.55 24.84
C ASP A 65 12.32 7.33 24.14
N LEU A 66 13.01 6.18 24.19
CA LEU A 66 12.60 4.91 23.60
C LEU A 66 12.72 3.84 24.69
N THR A 67 11.78 2.88 24.73
CA THR A 67 11.96 1.67 25.56
C THR A 67 13.13 0.85 25.04
N ASP A 68 13.87 0.18 25.91
CA ASP A 68 15.11 -0.55 25.57
C ASP A 68 14.95 -1.55 24.41
N ASP A 69 13.73 -2.03 24.18
CA ASP A 69 13.35 -3.05 23.20
C ASP A 69 12.48 -2.56 22.04
N MET A 70 12.32 -1.25 21.87
CA MET A 70 11.46 -0.63 20.84
C MET A 70 11.65 -1.22 19.44
N PHE A 71 12.90 -1.45 19.02
CA PHE A 71 13.22 -1.98 17.69
C PHE A 71 13.61 -3.46 17.65
N MET A 72 13.44 -4.18 18.78
CA MET A 72 13.66 -5.63 18.91
C MET A 72 12.34 -6.41 18.88
N GLN A 73 11.27 -5.81 18.36
CA GLN A 73 9.96 -6.44 18.19
C GLN A 73 9.84 -7.06 16.79
N ASP A 74 8.91 -8.01 16.65
CA ASP A 74 8.60 -8.65 15.37
C ASP A 74 7.83 -7.72 14.42
N THR A 75 7.25 -6.62 14.92
CA THR A 75 6.40 -5.71 14.13
C THR A 75 6.53 -4.25 14.57
N LEU A 76 6.23 -3.32 13.67
CA LEU A 76 6.30 -1.87 13.94
C LEU A 76 5.21 -1.34 14.88
N ASN A 77 4.27 -2.16 15.36
CA ASN A 77 3.08 -1.68 16.07
C ASN A 77 3.42 -0.82 17.30
N ASP A 78 4.37 -1.22 18.13
CA ASP A 78 4.74 -0.47 19.34
C ASP A 78 5.39 0.88 19.00
N PHE A 79 6.29 0.89 18.00
CA PHE A 79 6.88 2.13 17.50
C PHE A 79 5.83 3.07 16.89
N ILE A 80 4.86 2.51 16.18
CA ILE A 80 3.74 3.27 15.64
C ILE A 80 2.86 3.79 16.79
N SER A 81 2.61 3.02 17.85
CA SER A 81 1.82 3.46 19.02
C SER A 81 2.48 4.59 19.80
N ASP A 82 3.81 4.70 19.80
CA ASP A 82 4.53 5.77 20.53
C ASP A 82 4.29 7.19 19.95
N GLY A 83 3.77 7.25 18.72
CA GLY A 83 3.19 8.45 18.16
C GLY A 83 4.14 9.37 17.39
N LYS A 84 3.52 10.35 16.71
CA LYS A 84 4.14 11.20 15.67
C LYS A 84 5.40 11.94 16.08
N LYS A 85 5.52 12.27 17.37
CA LYS A 85 6.73 12.94 17.90
C LYS A 85 7.94 12.01 17.80
N THR A 86 7.79 10.77 18.22
CA THR A 86 8.88 9.78 18.24
C THR A 86 9.26 9.37 16.83
N TRP A 87 8.28 9.13 15.96
CA TRP A 87 8.55 8.81 14.55
C TRP A 87 9.45 9.87 13.89
N ARG A 88 9.15 11.15 14.13
CA ARG A 88 9.93 12.29 13.62
C ARG A 88 11.32 12.38 14.22
N LEU A 89 11.46 12.15 15.52
CA LEU A 89 12.76 12.16 16.19
C LEU A 89 13.67 11.07 15.63
N VAL A 90 13.16 9.85 15.52
CA VAL A 90 13.88 8.69 14.98
C VAL A 90 14.25 8.92 13.52
N ARG A 91 13.29 9.36 12.69
CA ARG A 91 13.52 9.67 11.27
C ARG A 91 14.60 10.74 11.07
N ASN A 92 14.55 11.83 11.83
CA ASN A 92 15.57 12.88 11.77
C ASN A 92 16.94 12.34 12.25
N ARG A 93 16.98 11.54 13.32
CA ARG A 93 18.22 10.93 13.81
C ARG A 93 18.84 10.00 12.78
N ILE A 94 18.04 9.16 12.12
CA ILE A 94 18.52 8.32 11.01
C ILE A 94 19.10 9.20 9.90
N ALA A 95 18.38 10.25 9.48
CA ALA A 95 18.89 11.16 8.47
C ALA A 95 20.22 11.79 8.88
N ASP A 96 20.41 12.12 10.16
CA ASP A 96 21.66 12.70 10.68
C ASP A 96 22.79 11.68 10.78
N ILE A 97 22.53 10.44 11.20
CA ILE A 97 23.52 9.34 11.24
C ILE A 97 24.06 9.05 9.85
N PHE A 98 23.18 9.03 8.85
CA PHE A 98 23.52 8.70 7.47
C PHE A 98 23.93 9.91 6.62
N ASP A 99 23.86 11.14 7.15
CA ASP A 99 24.28 12.35 6.43
C ASP A 99 25.76 12.29 6.06
N ALA A 100 26.10 12.67 4.82
CA ALA A 100 27.45 12.61 4.27
C ALA A 100 28.54 13.25 5.16
N THR A 101 28.17 14.24 5.97
CA THR A 101 29.08 14.95 6.88
C THR A 101 29.25 14.29 8.25
N ASN A 102 28.39 13.34 8.62
CA ASN A 102 28.47 12.63 9.90
C ASN A 102 29.45 11.45 9.83
N ALA A 103 30.46 11.49 10.71
CA ALA A 103 31.52 10.49 10.79
C ALA A 103 31.21 9.33 11.77
N GLU A 104 30.23 9.50 12.66
CA GLU A 104 30.05 8.67 13.86
C GLU A 104 29.82 7.19 13.55
N LEU A 105 28.89 6.89 12.64
CA LEU A 105 28.71 5.54 12.09
C LEU A 105 29.56 5.32 10.83
N ARG A 106 29.71 6.34 9.98
CA ARG A 106 30.42 6.26 8.69
C ARG A 106 31.85 5.71 8.84
N ASP A 107 32.58 6.16 9.85
CA ASP A 107 34.00 5.81 10.04
C ASP A 107 34.19 4.68 11.07
N ASN A 108 33.10 4.11 11.60
CA ASN A 108 33.11 3.00 12.54
C ASN A 108 32.77 1.67 11.83
N GLU A 109 33.78 1.05 11.23
CA GLU A 109 33.63 -0.17 10.44
C GLU A 109 32.90 -1.30 11.18
N LYS A 110 33.26 -1.55 12.44
CA LYS A 110 32.64 -2.59 13.27
C LYS A 110 31.14 -2.39 13.45
N HIS A 111 30.70 -1.14 13.69
CA HIS A 111 29.28 -0.86 13.86
C HIS A 111 28.53 -0.97 12.53
N ARG A 112 29.13 -0.53 11.42
CA ARG A 112 28.52 -0.66 10.08
C ARG A 112 28.25 -2.12 9.72
N GLU A 113 29.19 -3.02 9.98
CA GLU A 113 29.02 -4.47 9.72
C GLU A 113 27.86 -5.09 10.51
N THR A 114 27.46 -4.48 11.62
CA THR A 114 26.34 -4.94 12.46
C THR A 114 25.02 -4.30 12.02
N VAL A 115 25.06 -3.03 11.61
CA VAL A 115 23.86 -2.21 11.36
C VAL A 115 23.36 -2.30 9.92
N ILE A 116 24.26 -2.54 8.95
CA ILE A 116 23.98 -2.31 7.53
C ILE A 116 24.07 -3.62 6.76
N PHE A 117 22.96 -3.98 6.15
CA PHE A 117 22.82 -5.17 5.32
C PHE A 117 22.52 -4.74 3.89
N LYS A 118 23.02 -5.49 2.92
CA LYS A 118 22.54 -5.30 1.54
C LYS A 118 21.13 -5.85 1.41
N ILE A 119 20.31 -5.23 0.57
CA ILE A 119 18.90 -5.63 0.43
C ILE A 119 18.74 -7.08 -0.05
N GLU A 120 19.68 -7.60 -0.83
CA GLU A 120 19.70 -9.00 -1.28
C GLU A 120 20.09 -10.01 -0.18
N GLU A 121 20.57 -9.54 0.97
CA GLU A 121 20.99 -10.38 2.10
C GLU A 121 19.90 -10.54 3.17
N VAL A 122 18.73 -9.89 2.99
CA VAL A 122 17.64 -9.88 3.97
C VAL A 122 16.35 -10.38 3.36
N GLU A 123 15.50 -10.98 4.20
CA GLU A 123 14.14 -11.41 3.82
C GLU A 123 13.11 -10.48 4.44
N MET A 124 12.36 -9.76 3.60
CA MET A 124 11.33 -8.83 4.07
C MET A 124 10.14 -9.57 4.67
N GLN A 125 9.65 -9.07 5.81
CA GLN A 125 8.47 -9.56 6.51
C GLN A 125 7.30 -8.58 6.37
N LEU A 126 6.13 -8.94 6.92
CA LEU A 126 5.05 -7.96 7.08
C LEU A 126 5.51 -6.87 8.06
N PRO A 127 5.30 -5.57 7.74
CA PRO A 127 5.82 -4.49 8.56
C PRO A 127 5.03 -4.30 9.87
N VAL A 128 3.76 -4.73 9.91
CA VAL A 128 2.86 -4.60 11.06
C VAL A 128 2.04 -5.86 11.27
N LEU A 129 1.67 -6.14 12.51
CA LEU A 129 0.56 -7.01 12.83
C LEU A 129 -0.74 -6.25 12.55
N ILE A 130 -1.41 -6.61 11.46
CA ILE A 130 -2.64 -5.94 11.03
C ILE A 130 -3.79 -6.48 11.87
N GLY A 131 -4.33 -5.64 12.76
CA GLY A 131 -5.54 -5.94 13.53
C GLY A 131 -6.73 -6.04 12.57
N ASP A 132 -7.21 -4.89 12.13
CA ASP A 132 -8.29 -4.77 11.15
C ASP A 132 -7.79 -4.23 9.81
N TYR A 133 -8.34 -4.81 8.74
CA TYR A 133 -8.19 -4.32 7.37
C TYR A 133 -9.55 -3.84 6.87
N THR A 134 -9.59 -2.60 6.39
CA THR A 134 -10.76 -2.04 5.71
C THR A 134 -10.37 -1.62 4.32
N ASP A 135 -11.20 -1.95 3.35
CA ASP A 135 -10.99 -1.57 1.96
C ASP A 135 -12.06 -0.58 1.52
N PHE A 136 -11.62 0.58 1.01
CA PHE A 136 -12.51 1.63 0.55
C PHE A 136 -12.84 1.47 -0.95
N TYR A 137 -13.65 2.38 -1.47
CA TYR A 137 -14.06 2.35 -2.87
C TYR A 137 -13.99 3.75 -3.49
N SER A 138 -12.82 4.39 -3.38
CA SER A 138 -12.73 5.87 -3.45
C SER A 138 -12.29 6.47 -4.79
N SER A 139 -12.04 5.66 -5.83
CA SER A 139 -11.82 6.15 -7.20
C SER A 139 -13.17 6.31 -7.92
N ARG A 140 -13.45 7.52 -8.41
CA ARG A 140 -14.68 7.81 -9.15
C ARG A 140 -14.71 7.10 -10.49
N GLU A 141 -13.57 7.09 -11.16
CA GLU A 141 -13.35 6.45 -12.45
C GLU A 141 -13.62 4.96 -12.33
N HIS A 142 -13.03 4.30 -11.32
CA HIS A 142 -13.24 2.87 -11.08
C HIS A 142 -14.72 2.56 -10.78
N ALA A 143 -15.33 3.28 -9.83
CA ALA A 143 -16.73 3.09 -9.48
C ALA A 143 -17.68 3.31 -10.68
N THR A 144 -17.36 4.27 -11.55
CA THR A 144 -18.09 4.54 -12.79
C THR A 144 -17.89 3.42 -13.81
N ASN A 145 -16.67 2.93 -13.99
CA ASN A 145 -16.36 1.86 -14.94
C ASN A 145 -17.08 0.57 -14.57
N VAL A 146 -16.95 0.12 -13.32
CA VAL A 146 -17.66 -1.06 -12.80
C VAL A 146 -19.17 -0.85 -12.90
N GLY A 147 -19.66 0.33 -12.51
CA GLY A 147 -21.07 0.71 -12.66
C GLY A 147 -21.61 0.53 -14.07
N LYS A 148 -20.88 1.01 -15.10
CA LYS A 148 -21.25 0.88 -16.51
C LYS A 148 -21.27 -0.58 -17.01
N MET A 149 -20.46 -1.46 -16.43
CA MET A 149 -20.43 -2.87 -16.82
C MET A 149 -21.55 -3.70 -16.21
N PHE A 150 -21.95 -3.39 -14.98
CA PHE A 150 -22.91 -4.19 -14.22
C PHE A 150 -24.32 -3.56 -14.13
N ARG A 151 -24.44 -2.26 -14.39
CA ARG A 151 -25.68 -1.47 -14.30
C ARG A 151 -25.87 -0.64 -15.57
N ASP A 152 -26.92 0.17 -15.58
CA ASP A 152 -27.18 1.18 -16.61
C ASP A 152 -26.03 2.21 -16.65
N PRO A 153 -25.39 2.42 -17.82
CA PRO A 153 -24.32 3.41 -17.98
C PRO A 153 -24.70 4.84 -17.56
N GLU A 154 -25.97 5.23 -17.69
CA GLU A 154 -26.48 6.54 -17.25
C GLU A 154 -26.51 6.67 -15.72
N ASN A 155 -26.60 5.54 -15.00
CA ASN A 155 -26.74 5.45 -13.55
C ASN A 155 -25.60 4.61 -12.93
N ALA A 156 -24.37 4.79 -13.45
CA ALA A 156 -23.22 3.97 -13.09
C ALA A 156 -22.88 4.04 -11.58
N LEU A 157 -22.90 5.24 -10.99
CA LEU A 157 -22.67 5.44 -9.56
C LEU A 157 -23.97 5.25 -8.78
N LEU A 158 -23.89 4.50 -7.68
CA LEU A 158 -25.00 4.41 -6.74
C LEU A 158 -25.17 5.74 -5.99
N PRO A 159 -26.39 6.10 -5.56
CA PRO A 159 -26.69 7.42 -5.01
C PRO A 159 -25.78 7.82 -3.84
N ASN A 160 -25.38 6.89 -2.99
CA ASN A 160 -24.57 7.15 -1.79
C ASN A 160 -23.09 7.46 -2.08
N TRP A 161 -22.56 7.03 -3.22
CA TRP A 161 -21.11 7.03 -3.49
C TRP A 161 -20.48 8.42 -3.45
N LEU A 162 -21.23 9.44 -3.92
CA LEU A 162 -20.78 10.84 -3.90
C LEU A 162 -21.00 11.54 -2.54
N HIS A 163 -21.58 10.85 -1.56
CA HIS A 163 -21.88 11.43 -0.23
C HIS A 163 -21.04 10.84 0.90
N ILE A 164 -20.56 9.60 0.74
CA ILE A 164 -19.71 8.91 1.73
C ILE A 164 -18.60 8.11 1.03
N PRO A 165 -17.40 8.01 1.64
CA PRO A 165 -16.39 7.06 1.20
C PRO A 165 -16.84 5.64 1.58
N VAL A 166 -17.56 4.98 0.68
CA VAL A 166 -18.01 3.60 0.86
C VAL A 166 -16.79 2.69 1.07
N GLY A 167 -16.89 1.75 1.99
CA GLY A 167 -15.89 0.72 2.25
C GLY A 167 -16.50 -0.51 2.92
N TYR A 168 -15.70 -1.55 3.09
CA TYR A 168 -16.07 -2.80 3.73
C TYR A 168 -14.89 -3.37 4.53
N HIS A 169 -15.17 -4.20 5.53
CA HIS A 169 -14.12 -4.91 6.26
C HIS A 169 -13.52 -6.00 5.36
N GLY A 170 -12.22 -5.90 5.12
CA GLY A 170 -11.43 -6.91 4.43
C GLY A 170 -10.97 -8.03 5.37
N ARG A 171 -10.02 -8.85 4.93
CA ARG A 171 -9.48 -9.95 5.73
C ARG A 171 -8.00 -9.77 6.06
N SER A 172 -7.71 -9.43 7.32
CA SER A 172 -6.32 -9.20 7.78
C SER A 172 -5.43 -10.45 7.67
N SER A 173 -5.97 -11.65 7.95
CA SER A 173 -5.17 -12.88 8.05
C SER A 173 -4.59 -13.38 6.72
N THR A 174 -4.98 -12.80 5.59
CA THR A 174 -4.56 -13.19 4.23
C THR A 174 -3.81 -12.07 3.53
N ILE A 175 -3.39 -11.06 4.28
CA ILE A 175 -2.47 -10.04 3.80
C ILE A 175 -1.06 -10.63 3.87
N VAL A 176 -0.33 -10.59 2.76
CA VAL A 176 1.01 -11.14 2.63
C VAL A 176 1.98 -10.06 2.12
N PRO A 177 3.28 -10.15 2.47
CA PRO A 177 4.26 -9.23 1.92
C PRO A 177 4.54 -9.55 0.45
N SER A 178 5.15 -8.60 -0.25
CA SER A 178 5.71 -8.78 -1.60
C SER A 178 6.59 -10.03 -1.67
N GLY A 179 6.57 -10.71 -2.82
CA GLY A 179 7.32 -11.93 -3.09
C GLY A 179 6.56 -13.22 -2.76
N ILE A 180 5.52 -13.17 -1.92
CA ILE A 180 4.73 -14.36 -1.58
C ILE A 180 3.77 -14.69 -2.73
N PRO A 181 3.83 -15.91 -3.31
CA PRO A 181 2.91 -16.33 -4.35
C PRO A 181 1.52 -16.66 -3.78
N VAL A 182 0.48 -16.43 -4.59
CA VAL A 182 -0.92 -16.62 -4.21
C VAL A 182 -1.56 -17.72 -5.06
N HIS A 183 -2.37 -18.58 -4.46
CA HIS A 183 -3.06 -19.63 -5.21
C HIS A 183 -4.37 -19.12 -5.81
N ARG A 184 -4.65 -19.49 -7.07
CA ARG A 184 -5.97 -19.29 -7.68
C ARG A 184 -7.05 -19.90 -6.78
N PRO A 185 -8.07 -19.12 -6.37
CA PRO A 185 -9.08 -19.61 -5.45
C PRO A 185 -10.03 -20.60 -6.14
N MET A 186 -10.45 -21.59 -5.36
CA MET A 186 -11.60 -22.46 -5.68
C MET A 186 -12.85 -21.83 -5.07
N GLY A 187 -13.95 -21.79 -5.80
CA GLY A 187 -15.20 -21.21 -5.29
C GLY A 187 -16.43 -21.54 -6.11
N GLN A 188 -17.57 -21.08 -5.63
CA GLN A 188 -18.82 -21.15 -6.39
C GLN A 188 -18.90 -20.00 -7.39
N THR A 189 -19.36 -20.30 -8.60
CA THR A 189 -19.65 -19.31 -9.63
C THR A 189 -20.99 -19.64 -10.29
N LEU A 190 -21.67 -18.64 -10.84
CA LEU A 190 -22.85 -18.82 -11.68
C LEU A 190 -22.54 -18.36 -13.11
N PRO A 191 -22.20 -19.27 -14.03
CA PRO A 191 -21.93 -18.92 -15.42
C PRO A 191 -23.16 -18.31 -16.11
N ASN A 192 -22.93 -17.46 -17.12
CA ASN A 192 -24.03 -16.82 -17.84
C ASN A 192 -24.93 -17.85 -18.53
N GLY A 193 -26.24 -17.72 -18.34
CA GLY A 193 -27.24 -18.63 -18.90
C GLY A 193 -27.54 -19.85 -18.03
N GLU A 194 -26.75 -20.09 -16.98
CA GLU A 194 -27.00 -21.15 -16.02
C GLU A 194 -27.97 -20.71 -14.93
N THR A 195 -28.66 -21.69 -14.34
CA THR A 195 -29.59 -21.48 -13.21
C THR A 195 -29.08 -22.07 -11.90
N THR A 196 -28.03 -22.87 -11.95
CA THR A 196 -27.44 -23.56 -10.79
C THR A 196 -25.95 -23.24 -10.73
N PRO A 197 -25.39 -22.92 -9.55
CA PRO A 197 -23.97 -22.61 -9.45
C PRO A 197 -23.11 -23.87 -9.66
N VAL A 198 -21.87 -23.64 -10.08
CA VAL A 198 -20.82 -24.67 -10.20
C VAL A 198 -19.68 -24.36 -9.23
N PHE A 199 -18.99 -25.41 -8.76
CA PHE A 199 -17.79 -25.26 -7.92
C PHE A 199 -16.54 -25.62 -8.72
N GLY A 200 -15.52 -24.75 -8.68
CA GLY A 200 -14.29 -24.95 -9.43
C GLY A 200 -13.32 -23.78 -9.26
N PRO A 201 -12.19 -23.80 -9.99
CA PRO A 201 -11.25 -22.69 -9.97
C PRO A 201 -11.86 -21.44 -10.60
N SER A 202 -11.60 -20.28 -10.01
CA SER A 202 -11.98 -18.99 -10.59
C SER A 202 -11.37 -18.82 -11.98
N ARG A 203 -12.16 -18.35 -12.94
CA ARG A 203 -11.75 -18.06 -14.31
C ARG A 203 -11.41 -16.58 -14.52
N LEU A 204 -11.78 -15.72 -13.57
CA LEU A 204 -11.66 -14.26 -13.67
C LEU A 204 -10.86 -13.72 -12.47
N VAL A 205 -9.65 -14.25 -12.24
CA VAL A 205 -8.73 -13.70 -11.24
C VAL A 205 -8.12 -12.40 -11.76
N ASP A 206 -8.06 -11.40 -10.90
CA ASP A 206 -7.74 -10.03 -11.21
C ASP A 206 -6.86 -9.41 -10.12
N PHE A 207 -6.17 -8.33 -10.47
CA PHE A 207 -5.52 -7.44 -9.52
C PHE A 207 -6.40 -6.21 -9.27
N GLU A 208 -6.16 -5.54 -8.15
CA GLU A 208 -6.62 -4.17 -7.92
C GLU A 208 -5.43 -3.32 -7.49
N LEU A 209 -5.07 -2.33 -8.31
CA LEU A 209 -4.01 -1.38 -8.00
C LEU A 209 -4.49 -0.45 -6.89
N GLU A 210 -3.85 -0.55 -5.72
CA GLU A 210 -4.22 0.24 -4.56
C GLU A 210 -3.00 0.77 -3.82
N THR A 211 -3.26 1.72 -2.94
CA THR A 211 -2.40 2.00 -1.80
C THR A 211 -3.18 1.71 -0.54
N ALA A 212 -2.47 1.47 0.56
CA ALA A 212 -3.08 1.41 1.87
C ALA A 212 -2.32 2.30 2.83
N PHE A 213 -3.03 2.93 3.75
CA PHE A 213 -2.41 3.66 4.85
C PHE A 213 -2.47 2.85 6.14
N ILE A 214 -1.42 3.01 6.95
CA ILE A 214 -1.27 2.36 8.24
C ILE A 214 -1.54 3.38 9.33
N THR A 215 -2.41 3.01 10.27
CA THR A 215 -2.85 3.89 11.36
C THR A 215 -2.03 3.69 12.64
N THR A 216 -2.11 4.67 13.53
CA THR A 216 -1.67 4.56 14.93
C THR A 216 -2.88 4.45 15.85
N ASP A 217 -2.65 4.25 17.14
CA ASP A 217 -3.70 4.34 18.15
C ASP A 217 -4.33 5.72 18.13
N ALA A 218 -5.61 5.78 17.79
CA ALA A 218 -6.23 7.06 17.43
C ALA A 218 -7.34 7.52 18.38
N ASN A 219 -8.19 6.61 18.81
CA ASN A 219 -9.40 6.95 19.56
C ASN A 219 -9.81 5.85 20.55
N ILE A 220 -10.57 6.24 21.58
CA ILE A 220 -11.27 5.28 22.43
C ILE A 220 -12.58 4.90 21.73
N MET A 221 -13.03 3.65 21.91
CA MET A 221 -14.30 3.18 21.35
C MET A 221 -15.45 4.12 21.73
N GLY A 222 -16.20 4.59 20.74
CA GLY A 222 -17.27 5.58 20.87
C GLY A 222 -16.87 7.00 20.49
N GLU A 223 -15.57 7.32 20.44
CA GLU A 223 -15.08 8.64 20.02
C GLU A 223 -14.81 8.65 18.51
N ASN A 224 -15.20 9.73 17.83
CA ASN A 224 -14.92 9.90 16.41
C ASN A 224 -13.63 10.70 16.19
N ILE A 225 -12.99 10.52 15.04
CA ILE A 225 -11.85 11.32 14.61
C ILE A 225 -12.34 12.42 13.67
N PRO A 226 -12.20 13.72 14.02
CA PRO A 226 -12.52 14.80 13.10
C PRO A 226 -11.62 14.77 11.86
N VAL A 227 -12.18 15.07 10.68
CA VAL A 227 -11.44 15.01 9.41
C VAL A 227 -10.17 15.89 9.35
N HIS A 228 -10.14 16.98 10.12
CA HIS A 228 -8.97 17.86 10.17
C HIS A 228 -7.83 17.33 11.05
N GLU A 229 -8.09 16.34 11.90
CA GLU A 229 -7.11 15.64 12.75
C GLU A 229 -6.72 14.28 12.17
N ALA A 230 -7.52 13.72 11.26
CA ALA A 230 -7.36 12.35 10.74
C ALA A 230 -5.93 12.04 10.23
N GLU A 231 -5.28 12.96 9.51
CA GLU A 231 -3.90 12.77 9.04
C GLU A 231 -2.84 12.64 10.16
N ASP A 232 -3.13 13.11 11.37
CA ASP A 232 -2.21 12.94 12.51
C ASP A 232 -2.20 11.50 13.05
N TYR A 233 -3.23 10.71 12.72
CA TYR A 233 -3.38 9.31 13.09
C TYR A 233 -2.94 8.33 11.98
N ILE A 234 -2.30 8.83 10.93
CA ILE A 234 -1.77 8.03 9.83
C ILE A 234 -0.24 8.03 9.91
N PHE A 235 0.35 6.85 10.08
CA PHE A 235 1.80 6.66 10.15
C PHE A 235 2.45 6.79 8.77
N GLY A 236 1.93 6.08 7.78
CA GLY A 236 2.46 6.06 6.43
C GLY A 236 1.65 5.20 5.48
N MET A 237 2.20 4.96 4.30
CA MET A 237 1.53 4.28 3.20
C MET A 237 2.36 3.11 2.66
N VAL A 238 1.67 2.13 2.09
CA VAL A 238 2.22 1.01 1.32
C VAL A 238 1.47 0.89 -0.02
N LEU A 239 2.05 0.20 -0.99
CA LEU A 239 1.32 -0.32 -2.14
C LEU A 239 0.51 -1.53 -1.72
N LEU A 240 -0.67 -1.70 -2.32
CA LEU A 240 -1.58 -2.81 -2.07
C LEU A 240 -2.06 -3.39 -3.40
N ASN A 241 -2.03 -4.72 -3.51
CA ASN A 241 -2.75 -5.47 -4.53
C ASN A 241 -3.87 -6.26 -3.85
N ASP A 242 -5.12 -5.82 -4.03
CA ASP A 242 -6.27 -6.55 -3.50
C ASP A 242 -6.78 -7.59 -4.51
N TRP A 243 -6.19 -8.79 -4.45
CA TRP A 243 -6.48 -9.85 -5.40
C TRP A 243 -7.97 -10.19 -5.40
N SER A 244 -8.52 -10.35 -6.61
CA SER A 244 -9.96 -10.41 -6.80
C SER A 244 -10.37 -11.55 -7.73
N ALA A 245 -11.29 -12.41 -7.30
CA ALA A 245 -11.90 -13.44 -8.15
C ALA A 245 -13.30 -13.00 -8.61
N ARG A 246 -13.37 -12.30 -9.74
CA ARG A 246 -14.57 -11.52 -10.17
C ARG A 246 -15.82 -12.38 -10.41
N ASP A 247 -15.63 -13.62 -10.85
CA ASP A 247 -16.73 -14.57 -11.08
C ASP A 247 -17.32 -15.10 -9.78
N ILE A 248 -16.48 -15.36 -8.77
CA ILE A 248 -16.92 -15.67 -7.40
C ILE A 248 -17.63 -14.45 -6.82
N GLN A 249 -17.03 -13.26 -6.95
CA GLN A 249 -17.56 -12.00 -6.42
C GLN A 249 -18.97 -11.73 -6.92
N LYS A 250 -19.17 -11.83 -8.25
CA LYS A 250 -20.46 -11.59 -8.89
C LYS A 250 -21.58 -12.48 -8.33
N TRP A 251 -21.25 -13.72 -7.95
CA TRP A 251 -22.21 -14.67 -7.40
C TRP A 251 -22.51 -14.42 -5.92
N GLU A 252 -21.51 -14.08 -5.11
CA GLU A 252 -21.65 -14.04 -3.65
C GLU A 252 -22.07 -12.67 -3.09
N TYR A 253 -21.77 -11.56 -3.77
CA TYR A 253 -21.71 -10.26 -3.08
C TYR A 253 -23.06 -9.67 -2.67
N VAL A 254 -24.17 -10.16 -3.21
CA VAL A 254 -25.50 -9.64 -2.88
C VAL A 254 -26.11 -10.45 -1.73
N PRO A 255 -26.55 -9.82 -0.62
CA PRO A 255 -26.54 -8.38 -0.33
C PRO A 255 -25.36 -7.92 0.56
N LEU A 256 -24.45 -8.80 0.95
CA LEU A 256 -23.54 -8.58 2.08
C LEU A 256 -22.18 -7.98 1.72
N GLY A 257 -21.91 -7.76 0.43
CA GLY A 257 -20.61 -7.30 -0.06
C GLY A 257 -19.66 -8.46 -0.41
N PRO A 258 -18.46 -8.14 -0.93
CA PRO A 258 -17.47 -9.13 -1.31
C PRO A 258 -16.97 -9.93 -0.09
N PHE A 259 -16.65 -11.22 -0.30
CA PHE A 259 -16.17 -12.09 0.77
C PHE A 259 -15.07 -13.05 0.28
N LEU A 260 -15.43 -14.25 -0.20
CA LEU A 260 -14.44 -15.26 -0.64
C LEU A 260 -13.67 -14.82 -1.88
N ALA A 261 -14.27 -13.93 -2.67
CA ALA A 261 -13.63 -13.37 -3.84
C ALA A 261 -12.49 -12.40 -3.54
N LYS A 262 -12.29 -12.02 -2.28
CA LYS A 262 -11.25 -11.08 -1.81
C LYS A 262 -10.36 -11.70 -0.74
N ASN A 263 -10.95 -12.47 0.18
CA ASN A 263 -10.24 -12.98 1.35
C ASN A 263 -9.22 -14.11 1.07
N PHE A 264 -8.94 -14.45 -0.20
CA PHE A 264 -7.98 -15.48 -0.54
C PHE A 264 -6.55 -14.95 -0.54
N ALA A 265 -6.35 -13.67 -0.85
CA ALA A 265 -5.07 -12.98 -0.72
C ALA A 265 -5.23 -11.46 -0.90
N SER A 266 -4.44 -10.68 -0.15
CA SER A 266 -4.08 -9.31 -0.54
C SER A 266 -2.56 -9.18 -0.35
N SER A 267 -1.85 -8.50 -1.25
CA SER A 267 -0.39 -8.37 -1.17
C SER A 267 0.00 -6.92 -0.88
N ILE A 268 0.99 -6.66 -0.03
CA ILE A 268 1.50 -5.29 0.23
C ILE A 268 3.00 -5.14 0.01
N SER A 269 3.44 -3.92 -0.32
CA SER A 269 4.87 -3.59 -0.32
C SER A 269 5.40 -3.57 1.12
N PRO A 270 6.64 -4.04 1.37
CA PRO A 270 7.12 -4.26 2.74
C PRO A 270 7.63 -3.01 3.46
N TRP A 271 7.83 -1.90 2.73
CA TRP A 271 8.34 -0.64 3.27
C TRP A 271 7.20 0.38 3.41
N ILE A 272 6.92 0.79 4.64
CA ILE A 272 5.95 1.85 4.95
C ILE A 272 6.62 3.21 4.76
N VAL A 273 6.23 3.94 3.71
CA VAL A 273 6.68 5.31 3.46
C VAL A 273 5.88 6.25 4.35
N THR A 274 6.55 6.94 5.27
CA THR A 274 5.86 7.80 6.26
C THR A 274 5.13 8.98 5.61
N MET A 275 4.07 9.45 6.25
CA MET A 275 3.36 10.67 5.80
C MET A 275 4.27 11.89 5.74
N ASP A 276 5.26 11.98 6.64
CA ASP A 276 6.25 13.05 6.62
C ASP A 276 7.15 13.00 5.37
N ALA A 277 7.51 11.81 4.87
CA ALA A 277 8.26 11.64 3.63
C ALA A 277 7.47 12.11 2.40
N LEU A 278 6.15 11.94 2.44
CA LEU A 278 5.23 12.28 1.35
C LEU A 278 4.84 13.76 1.31
N GLU A 279 5.02 14.49 2.41
CA GLU A 279 4.60 15.90 2.55
C GLU A 279 5.05 16.82 1.39
N PRO A 280 6.30 16.73 0.87
CA PRO A 280 6.74 17.56 -0.26
C PRO A 280 5.91 17.37 -1.55
N PHE A 281 5.22 16.24 -1.70
CA PHE A 281 4.45 15.82 -2.87
C PHE A 281 2.94 16.03 -2.70
N ARG A 282 2.53 16.66 -1.59
CA ARG A 282 1.14 17.01 -1.34
C ARG A 282 0.58 17.93 -2.44
N THR A 283 -0.57 17.55 -2.98
CA THR A 283 -1.24 18.20 -4.10
C THR A 283 -2.76 18.30 -3.93
N LYS A 284 -3.43 18.95 -4.88
CA LYS A 284 -4.89 19.03 -4.91
C LYS A 284 -5.46 17.75 -5.53
N GLY A 285 -6.51 17.21 -4.92
CA GLY A 285 -7.29 16.11 -5.49
C GLY A 285 -8.42 16.62 -6.37
N PRO A 286 -9.31 15.72 -6.82
CA PRO A 286 -10.50 16.07 -7.59
C PRO A 286 -11.41 17.01 -6.79
N GLN A 287 -12.15 17.86 -7.51
CA GLN A 287 -13.21 18.66 -6.90
C GLN A 287 -14.40 17.76 -6.58
N GLN A 288 -14.90 17.85 -5.33
CA GLN A 288 -16.06 17.09 -4.90
C GLN A 288 -17.35 17.85 -5.18
N GLU A 289 -18.20 17.23 -5.99
CA GLU A 289 -19.57 17.66 -6.26
C GLU A 289 -20.52 16.45 -6.18
N PRO A 290 -21.60 16.53 -5.39
CA PRO A 290 -21.97 17.62 -4.47
C PRO A 290 -20.96 17.83 -3.34
N MET A 291 -21.04 18.99 -2.67
CA MET A 291 -20.24 19.24 -1.47
C MET A 291 -20.60 18.21 -0.38
N PRO A 292 -19.62 17.52 0.22
CA PRO A 292 -19.89 16.58 1.30
C PRO A 292 -20.51 17.26 2.53
N LEU A 293 -21.12 16.46 3.41
CA LEU A 293 -21.57 16.95 4.71
C LEU A 293 -20.40 17.51 5.54
N PRO A 294 -20.65 18.45 6.48
CA PRO A 294 -19.59 19.19 7.19
C PRO A 294 -18.49 18.33 7.82
N TYR A 295 -18.82 17.13 8.33
CA TYR A 295 -17.85 16.25 8.97
C TYR A 295 -16.78 15.67 8.02
N LEU A 296 -17.02 15.71 6.70
CA LEU A 296 -16.07 15.29 5.66
C LEU A 296 -15.49 16.46 4.87
N GLN A 297 -15.80 17.71 5.23
CA GLN A 297 -15.28 18.86 4.50
C GLN A 297 -13.84 19.16 4.91
N GLU A 298 -12.94 19.18 3.93
CA GLU A 298 -11.54 19.52 4.12
C GLU A 298 -11.16 20.84 3.46
N LYS A 299 -10.01 21.40 3.87
CA LYS A 299 -9.41 22.59 3.27
C LYS A 299 -7.99 22.30 2.81
N GLY A 300 -7.59 22.97 1.73
CA GLY A 300 -6.22 22.91 1.23
C GLY A 300 -5.94 21.70 0.35
N LYS A 301 -4.70 21.22 0.38
CA LYS A 301 -4.21 20.09 -0.41
C LYS A 301 -4.26 18.83 0.45
N LYS A 302 -5.00 17.81 0.02
CA LYS A 302 -5.35 16.63 0.83
C LYS A 302 -5.10 15.30 0.13
N THR A 303 -4.34 15.33 -0.95
CA THR A 303 -3.86 14.13 -1.64
C THR A 303 -2.38 14.28 -1.99
N PHE A 304 -1.79 13.26 -2.60
CA PHE A 304 -0.37 13.16 -2.90
C PHE A 304 -0.16 12.79 -4.37
N ASP A 305 0.85 13.38 -5.00
CA ASP A 305 1.25 13.03 -6.37
C ASP A 305 2.16 11.79 -6.35
N ILE A 306 1.54 10.62 -6.33
CA ILE A 306 2.21 9.31 -6.33
C ILE A 306 1.95 8.65 -7.67
N ASN A 307 2.99 8.56 -8.51
CA ASN A 307 2.91 7.84 -9.77
C ASN A 307 2.85 6.34 -9.47
N LEU A 308 1.92 5.64 -10.11
CA LEU A 308 1.69 4.22 -9.90
C LEU A 308 1.76 3.48 -11.23
N GLU A 309 2.39 2.33 -11.25
CA GLU A 309 2.54 1.50 -12.43
C GLU A 309 2.22 0.03 -12.08
N VAL A 310 1.51 -0.65 -12.99
CA VAL A 310 1.29 -2.10 -12.93
C VAL A 310 1.92 -2.75 -14.14
N SER A 311 2.74 -3.76 -13.88
CA SER A 311 3.28 -4.66 -14.88
C SER A 311 2.73 -6.08 -14.71
N LEU A 312 2.55 -6.76 -15.83
CA LEU A 312 2.21 -8.18 -15.89
C LEU A 312 3.35 -8.94 -16.56
N GLN A 313 3.84 -9.97 -15.88
CA GLN A 313 4.95 -10.78 -16.33
C GLN A 313 4.53 -12.25 -16.47
N PRO A 314 4.41 -12.77 -17.71
CA PRO A 314 4.29 -14.20 -17.96
C PRO A 314 5.52 -14.99 -17.50
N GLU A 315 5.35 -16.28 -17.25
CA GLU A 315 6.46 -17.13 -16.86
C GLU A 315 7.55 -17.17 -17.94
N ASN A 316 8.80 -16.87 -17.55
CA ASN A 316 9.97 -16.78 -18.43
C ASN A 316 9.90 -15.67 -19.51
N ALA A 317 9.07 -14.64 -19.31
CA ALA A 317 9.00 -13.47 -20.19
C ALA A 317 9.38 -12.18 -19.45
N GLU A 318 9.68 -11.13 -20.21
CA GLU A 318 9.88 -9.79 -19.67
C GLU A 318 8.54 -9.15 -19.27
N PRO A 319 8.49 -8.35 -18.20
CA PRO A 319 7.27 -7.66 -17.77
C PRO A 319 6.76 -6.69 -18.83
N THR A 320 5.44 -6.64 -19.01
CA THR A 320 4.76 -5.61 -19.80
C THR A 320 4.06 -4.65 -18.87
N VAL A 321 4.31 -3.35 -19.00
CA VAL A 321 3.53 -2.33 -18.28
C VAL A 321 2.14 -2.24 -18.89
N ILE A 322 1.11 -2.49 -18.08
CA ILE A 322 -0.29 -2.57 -18.52
C ILE A 322 -1.16 -1.44 -17.95
N SER A 323 -0.68 -0.72 -16.93
CA SER A 323 -1.38 0.45 -16.37
C SER A 323 -0.39 1.45 -15.79
N LYS A 324 -0.65 2.74 -16.03
CA LYS A 324 0.04 3.88 -15.40
C LYS A 324 -1.00 4.85 -14.84
N SER A 325 -1.11 4.91 -13.53
CA SER A 325 -2.10 5.72 -12.82
C SER A 325 -1.43 6.65 -11.82
N ASN A 326 -2.23 7.33 -11.00
CA ASN A 326 -1.72 8.21 -9.95
C ASN A 326 -2.69 8.30 -8.77
N PHE A 327 -2.18 8.25 -7.55
CA PHE A 327 -2.99 8.35 -6.33
C PHE A 327 -3.77 9.67 -6.23
N LYS A 328 -3.31 10.75 -6.88
CA LYS A 328 -4.01 12.05 -6.87
C LYS A 328 -5.40 12.04 -7.51
N TYR A 329 -5.76 10.97 -8.21
CA TYR A 329 -7.10 10.80 -8.80
C TYR A 329 -8.16 10.33 -7.79
N MET A 330 -7.77 9.90 -6.59
CA MET A 330 -8.73 9.46 -5.58
C MET A 330 -9.69 10.59 -5.19
N TYR A 331 -10.98 10.32 -5.28
CA TYR A 331 -12.05 11.30 -5.04
C TYR A 331 -12.27 11.55 -3.55
N TRP A 332 -12.15 10.51 -2.73
CA TRP A 332 -12.14 10.61 -1.27
C TRP A 332 -10.70 10.51 -0.76
N SER A 333 -10.31 11.44 0.10
CA SER A 333 -8.98 11.45 0.73
C SER A 333 -8.87 10.43 1.86
N MET A 334 -7.64 10.11 2.27
CA MET A 334 -7.39 9.27 3.46
C MET A 334 -7.99 9.87 4.73
N SER A 335 -7.94 11.21 4.88
CA SER A 335 -8.57 11.88 6.02
C SER A 335 -10.08 11.65 6.05
N GLN A 336 -10.73 11.76 4.89
CA GLN A 336 -12.18 11.54 4.77
C GLN A 336 -12.54 10.08 5.04
N GLN A 337 -11.74 9.14 4.52
CA GLN A 337 -11.88 7.71 4.77
C GLN A 337 -11.83 7.42 6.28
N LEU A 338 -10.78 7.86 6.98
CA LEU A 338 -10.62 7.63 8.42
C LEU A 338 -11.69 8.34 9.26
N ALA A 339 -12.04 9.59 8.92
CA ALA A 339 -13.09 10.34 9.60
C ALA A 339 -14.47 9.69 9.43
N HIS A 340 -14.77 9.15 8.24
CA HIS A 340 -16.00 8.41 8.01
C HIS A 340 -16.01 7.09 8.78
N HIS A 341 -14.91 6.35 8.73
CA HIS A 341 -14.76 5.05 9.41
C HIS A 341 -15.03 5.16 10.91
N THR A 342 -14.55 6.22 11.55
CA THR A 342 -14.71 6.45 12.99
C THR A 342 -15.94 7.29 13.35
N SER A 343 -16.73 7.75 12.37
CA SER A 343 -17.88 8.65 12.63
C SER A 343 -18.97 8.04 13.51
N ASN A 344 -19.02 6.71 13.59
CA ASN A 344 -19.93 5.95 14.47
C ASN A 344 -19.29 5.52 15.79
N GLY A 345 -18.04 5.93 16.08
CA GLY A 345 -17.27 5.52 17.25
C GLY A 345 -16.45 4.24 17.07
N CYS A 346 -16.26 3.74 15.83
CA CYS A 346 -15.34 2.64 15.56
C CYS A 346 -13.94 2.98 16.07
N ARG A 347 -13.34 2.06 16.83
CA ARG A 347 -11.97 2.21 17.35
C ARG A 347 -10.95 1.87 16.27
N VAL A 348 -9.89 2.65 16.19
CA VAL A 348 -8.71 2.42 15.33
C VAL A 348 -7.49 2.15 16.21
N ASN A 349 -6.74 1.12 15.86
CA ASN A 349 -5.57 0.65 16.59
C ASN A 349 -4.30 0.81 15.75
N SER A 350 -3.16 0.84 16.42
CA SER A 350 -1.86 0.80 15.77
C SER A 350 -1.70 -0.42 14.87
N GLY A 351 -1.38 -0.16 13.60
CA GLY A 351 -1.20 -1.20 12.58
C GLY A 351 -2.47 -1.57 11.80
N ASP A 352 -3.64 -1.00 12.13
CA ASP A 352 -4.82 -1.18 11.26
C ASP A 352 -4.52 -0.59 9.87
N MET A 353 -4.96 -1.31 8.85
CA MET A 353 -4.67 -1.01 7.45
C MET A 353 -5.95 -0.59 6.72
N MET A 354 -5.86 0.50 5.95
CA MET A 354 -6.99 1.01 5.17
C MET A 354 -6.62 1.14 3.69
N GLY A 355 -7.15 0.24 2.87
CA GLY A 355 -7.01 0.21 1.42
C GLY A 355 -7.79 1.34 0.75
N SER A 356 -7.25 1.90 -0.31
CA SER A 356 -7.83 3.07 -0.96
C SER A 356 -9.11 2.74 -1.76
N GLY A 357 -9.30 1.47 -2.10
CA GLY A 357 -10.05 1.05 -3.27
C GLY A 357 -9.25 1.25 -4.55
N THR A 358 -9.54 0.44 -5.56
CA THR A 358 -8.85 0.43 -6.85
C THR A 358 -8.63 1.83 -7.43
N ILE A 359 -7.40 2.15 -7.81
CA ILE A 359 -6.98 3.46 -8.30
C ILE A 359 -7.01 3.47 -9.84
N SER A 360 -8.13 3.92 -10.39
CA SER A 360 -8.26 4.21 -11.82
C SER A 360 -8.16 5.70 -12.10
N GLY A 361 -7.38 6.06 -13.11
CA GLY A 361 -7.29 7.42 -13.63
C GLY A 361 -8.25 7.67 -14.81
N PRO A 362 -8.20 8.88 -15.40
CA PRO A 362 -9.18 9.33 -16.38
C PRO A 362 -9.02 8.70 -17.78
N THR A 363 -7.90 8.02 -18.05
CA THR A 363 -7.60 7.40 -19.35
C THR A 363 -7.61 5.87 -19.25
N PRO A 364 -7.97 5.14 -20.33
CA PRO A 364 -8.04 3.67 -20.28
C PRO A 364 -6.73 2.97 -19.88
N ASP A 365 -5.59 3.53 -20.25
CA ASP A 365 -4.24 3.04 -19.87
C ASP A 365 -3.86 3.35 -18.41
N SER A 366 -4.77 3.98 -17.64
CA SER A 366 -4.62 4.29 -16.22
C SER A 366 -5.63 3.56 -15.33
N PHE A 367 -6.37 2.58 -15.87
CA PHE A 367 -7.32 1.80 -15.09
C PHE A 367 -6.61 0.80 -14.16
N GLY A 368 -7.16 0.61 -12.96
CA GLY A 368 -6.51 -0.11 -11.87
C GLY A 368 -6.82 -1.60 -11.78
N SER A 369 -7.46 -2.21 -12.79
CA SER A 369 -7.79 -3.65 -12.79
C SER A 369 -7.88 -4.23 -14.21
N MET A 370 -7.68 -5.55 -14.38
CA MET A 370 -7.92 -6.23 -15.66
C MET A 370 -9.39 -6.19 -16.06
N LEU A 371 -10.31 -6.21 -15.08
CA LEU A 371 -11.73 -6.01 -15.32
C LEU A 371 -11.98 -4.75 -16.15
N GLU A 372 -11.34 -3.64 -15.77
CA GLU A 372 -11.47 -2.35 -16.45
C GLU A 372 -10.66 -2.29 -17.74
N LEU A 373 -9.36 -2.63 -17.69
CA LEU A 373 -8.44 -2.59 -18.84
C LEU A 373 -8.98 -3.39 -20.03
N THR A 374 -9.62 -4.52 -19.74
CA THR A 374 -10.15 -5.42 -20.77
C THR A 374 -11.65 -5.30 -20.99
N TRP A 375 -12.30 -4.40 -20.26
CA TRP A 375 -13.76 -4.18 -20.30
C TRP A 375 -14.57 -5.47 -20.12
N GLY A 376 -14.28 -6.21 -19.05
CA GLY A 376 -14.86 -7.52 -18.75
C GLY A 376 -14.40 -8.62 -19.71
N GLY A 377 -13.15 -8.54 -20.19
CA GLY A 377 -12.56 -9.50 -21.13
C GLY A 377 -13.00 -9.35 -22.59
N LYS A 378 -13.69 -8.26 -22.94
CA LYS A 378 -14.10 -7.95 -24.31
C LYS A 378 -12.95 -7.44 -25.17
N ASN A 379 -11.99 -6.74 -24.57
CA ASN A 379 -10.84 -6.13 -25.22
C ASN A 379 -9.56 -6.69 -24.58
N PRO A 380 -9.04 -7.85 -25.02
CA PRO A 380 -7.80 -8.39 -24.48
C PRO A 380 -6.63 -7.41 -24.64
N ILE A 381 -5.70 -7.42 -23.68
CA ILE A 381 -4.42 -6.71 -23.82
C ILE A 381 -3.39 -7.64 -24.45
N THR A 382 -2.56 -7.12 -25.35
CA THR A 382 -1.41 -7.85 -25.91
C THR A 382 -0.15 -7.53 -25.12
N LEU A 383 0.58 -8.55 -24.68
CA LEU A 383 1.83 -8.44 -23.94
C LEU A 383 3.03 -8.38 -24.89
N SER A 384 4.21 -8.06 -24.34
CA SER A 384 5.48 -7.93 -25.08
C SER A 384 5.90 -9.21 -25.82
N ASP A 385 5.51 -10.39 -25.32
CA ASP A 385 5.74 -11.69 -25.94
C ASP A 385 4.71 -12.05 -27.05
N GLY A 386 3.76 -11.16 -27.31
CA GLY A 386 2.67 -11.34 -28.28
C GLY A 386 1.47 -12.15 -27.75
N THR A 387 1.51 -12.63 -26.51
CA THR A 387 0.36 -13.31 -25.89
C THR A 387 -0.70 -12.30 -25.45
N GLU A 388 -1.94 -12.76 -25.31
CA GLU A 388 -3.04 -11.91 -24.84
C GLU A 388 -3.47 -12.24 -23.41
N ARG A 389 -4.03 -11.26 -22.71
CA ARG A 389 -4.69 -11.45 -21.41
C ARG A 389 -6.05 -10.76 -21.36
N LYS A 390 -7.01 -11.47 -20.78
CA LYS A 390 -8.32 -10.94 -20.36
C LYS A 390 -8.38 -10.74 -18.85
N PHE A 391 -7.79 -11.70 -18.14
CA PHE A 391 -7.63 -11.79 -16.69
C PHE A 391 -6.28 -12.47 -16.42
N ILE A 392 -5.90 -12.61 -15.16
CA ILE A 392 -4.60 -13.18 -14.77
C ILE A 392 -4.60 -14.70 -14.97
N ASN A 393 -3.60 -15.20 -15.71
CA ASN A 393 -3.39 -16.63 -15.93
C ASN A 393 -2.49 -17.23 -14.85
N ASP A 394 -2.53 -18.55 -14.70
CA ASP A 394 -1.59 -19.25 -13.83
C ASP A 394 -0.15 -19.05 -14.35
N GLY A 395 0.78 -18.79 -13.43
CA GLY A 395 2.18 -18.49 -13.73
C GLY A 395 2.47 -17.00 -13.95
N ASP A 396 1.46 -16.17 -14.20
CA ASP A 396 1.65 -14.72 -14.32
C ASP A 396 2.04 -14.10 -12.97
N THR A 397 2.94 -13.13 -13.01
CA THR A 397 3.32 -12.30 -11.86
C THR A 397 2.81 -10.87 -12.07
N VAL A 398 2.06 -10.36 -11.08
CA VAL A 398 1.60 -8.97 -11.06
C VAL A 398 2.59 -8.18 -10.22
N ILE A 399 3.13 -7.10 -10.78
CA ILE A 399 4.14 -6.24 -10.16
C ILE A 399 3.61 -4.81 -10.13
N MET A 400 3.48 -4.21 -8.96
CA MET A 400 3.10 -2.81 -8.82
C MET A 400 4.25 -2.01 -8.22
N LYS A 401 4.50 -0.83 -8.79
CA LYS A 401 5.51 0.12 -8.33
C LYS A 401 4.87 1.48 -8.12
N GLY A 402 5.41 2.22 -7.15
CA GLY A 402 4.92 3.55 -6.84
C GLY A 402 6.04 4.47 -6.43
N PHE A 403 6.00 5.72 -6.91
CA PHE A 403 6.97 6.74 -6.53
C PHE A 403 6.46 8.16 -6.74
N CYS A 404 6.95 9.05 -5.89
CA CYS A 404 6.78 10.49 -6.03
C CYS A 404 8.05 11.10 -6.63
N THR A 405 7.92 12.14 -7.44
CA THR A 405 9.06 12.92 -7.95
C THR A 405 8.80 14.41 -7.81
N LYS A 406 9.83 15.14 -7.37
CA LYS A 406 9.83 16.59 -7.30
C LYS A 406 11.26 17.07 -7.37
N GLU A 407 11.55 17.92 -8.34
CA GLU A 407 12.91 18.40 -8.62
C GLU A 407 13.86 17.20 -8.79
N ASN A 408 14.87 17.06 -7.91
CA ASN A 408 15.87 15.99 -7.96
C ASN A 408 15.65 14.92 -6.88
N VAL A 409 14.48 14.87 -6.24
CA VAL A 409 14.15 13.90 -5.19
C VAL A 409 13.06 12.96 -5.69
N ARG A 410 13.34 11.66 -5.57
CA ARG A 410 12.40 10.56 -5.79
C ARG A 410 12.12 9.85 -4.46
N ILE A 411 10.85 9.64 -4.12
CA ILE A 411 10.46 8.85 -2.94
C ILE A 411 9.60 7.71 -3.41
N GLY A 412 10.15 6.51 -3.39
CA GLY A 412 9.47 5.31 -3.85
C GLY A 412 9.04 4.38 -2.74
N PHE A 413 8.17 3.46 -3.12
CA PHE A 413 7.60 2.43 -2.26
C PHE A 413 8.26 1.06 -2.48
N GLY A 414 9.23 0.98 -3.40
CA GLY A 414 9.69 -0.30 -3.94
C GLY A 414 8.59 -0.93 -4.78
N GLU A 415 8.36 -2.23 -4.56
CA GLU A 415 7.35 -2.97 -5.29
C GLU A 415 6.53 -3.90 -4.40
N VAL A 416 5.30 -4.18 -4.84
CA VAL A 416 4.54 -5.37 -4.47
C VAL A 416 4.45 -6.29 -5.68
N SER A 417 5.03 -7.49 -5.56
CA SER A 417 5.17 -8.46 -6.64
C SER A 417 4.70 -9.83 -6.16
N SER A 418 3.69 -10.41 -6.82
CA SER A 418 3.15 -11.72 -6.43
C SER A 418 2.75 -12.53 -7.66
N LYS A 419 3.17 -13.80 -7.67
CA LYS A 419 2.84 -14.77 -8.73
C LYS A 419 1.52 -15.46 -8.42
N LEU A 420 0.64 -15.59 -9.41
CA LEU A 420 -0.56 -16.42 -9.33
C LEU A 420 -0.21 -17.88 -9.64
N LEU A 421 -0.34 -18.76 -8.66
CA LEU A 421 -0.17 -20.20 -8.80
C LEU A 421 -1.48 -20.87 -9.23
N PRO A 422 -1.41 -22.06 -9.86
CA PRO A 422 -2.58 -22.91 -10.07
C PRO A 422 -3.34 -23.18 -8.76
N PRO A 423 -4.62 -23.58 -8.83
CA PRO A 423 -5.40 -23.93 -7.64
C PRO A 423 -4.71 -25.02 -6.81
N PHE A 424 -4.73 -24.86 -5.49
CA PHE A 424 -4.19 -25.87 -4.60
C PHE A 424 -5.12 -27.10 -4.56
N PHE A 425 -4.59 -28.26 -4.95
CA PHE A 425 -5.27 -29.55 -4.78
C PHE A 425 -4.56 -30.34 -3.69
N ARG A 426 -5.31 -30.74 -2.65
CA ARG A 426 -4.79 -31.65 -1.63
C ARG A 426 -4.44 -32.97 -2.31
N LYS A 427 -3.16 -33.36 -2.19
CA LYS A 427 -2.67 -34.67 -2.66
C LYS A 427 -3.26 -35.81 -1.84
#